data_AF-A0A2Z4LWU6-F1
#
_entry.id   AF-A0A2Z4LWU6-F1
#
_cell.length_a   1.000
_cell.length_b   1.000
_cell.length_c   1.000
_cell.angle_alpha   90.00
_cell.angle_beta   90.00
_cell.angle_gamma   90.00
#
_symmetry.space_group_name_H-M   'P 1'
#
loop_
_entity.id
_entity.type
_entity.pdbx_description
1 polymer ?
#
loop_
_entity_poly.entity_id
_entity_poly.type
_entity_poly.pdbx_seq_one_letter_code
_entity_poly.pdbx_strand_id
1 'polypeptide(L)'
;MDITIGELDKKLTSDIFTENDPKQYLEREETLKKFINVCFNHSIQLVEMPHKESEKISFYKEQRIKRSLKRLSDYVGYLAHQLDKEKIVDHFKNQGIIPISNLDIDTSFIIANSYYGSIKYDLFWIDNLRYYDALNIATNNFKIEDLSSYLPDSYSQFKNTILPYFKKLELLKNFKGTLLEICKTYEIKSYRACNLLILTSIEGIVRTLGQYLIDKQNLEIDLNQEFNSLDSYLRKIPWKPDYEISDTKYKFLTGDWDFRRDNIEPLKNFNINLKQRLDFLRRRFKEDRDMILHGLESDYGKEWHLFVNFSALEEVYETFEYYMKKYK
;
A
#
# COMPACT_ATOMS: atom_id res chain seq x y z
N MET A 1 3.67 -20.43 -15.25
CA MET A 1 2.85 -21.47 -15.91
C MET A 1 2.38 -20.76 -17.13
N ASP A 2 3.05 -21.01 -18.24
CA ASP A 2 2.89 -20.18 -19.42
C ASP A 2 1.71 -20.76 -20.19
N ILE A 3 0.58 -20.04 -20.18
CA ILE A 3 -0.62 -20.34 -20.96
C ILE A 3 -0.76 -19.29 -22.05
N THR A 4 -1.05 -19.71 -23.27
CA THR A 4 -1.28 -18.79 -24.39
C THR A 4 -2.68 -18.16 -24.31
N ILE A 5 -2.88 -17.02 -24.96
CA ILE A 5 -4.21 -16.36 -25.05
C ILE A 5 -5.24 -17.31 -25.69
N GLY A 6 -4.86 -18.06 -26.72
CA GLY A 6 -5.77 -19.00 -27.39
C GLY A 6 -6.17 -20.19 -26.51
N GLU A 7 -5.25 -20.73 -25.71
CA GLU A 7 -5.58 -21.79 -24.74
C GLU A 7 -6.49 -21.27 -23.63
N LEU A 8 -6.29 -20.04 -23.19
CA LEU A 8 -7.13 -19.40 -22.19
C LEU A 8 -8.54 -19.16 -22.73
N ASP A 9 -8.67 -18.59 -23.93
CA ASP A 9 -9.95 -18.34 -24.60
C ASP A 9 -10.76 -19.64 -24.77
N LYS A 10 -10.08 -20.72 -25.21
CA LYS A 10 -10.70 -22.04 -25.28
C LYS A 10 -11.23 -22.51 -23.93
N LYS A 11 -10.44 -22.36 -22.86
CA LYS A 11 -10.86 -22.75 -21.49
C LYS A 11 -12.03 -21.92 -20.96
N LEU A 12 -12.12 -20.64 -21.33
CA LEU A 12 -13.19 -19.75 -20.90
C LEU A 12 -14.50 -20.01 -21.66
N THR A 13 -14.41 -20.41 -22.92
CA THR A 13 -15.57 -20.64 -23.80
C THR A 13 -16.10 -22.07 -23.78
N SER A 14 -15.28 -23.05 -23.40
CA SER A 14 -15.70 -24.44 -23.27
C SER A 14 -16.33 -24.72 -21.92
N ASP A 15 -17.43 -25.49 -21.90
CA ASP A 15 -17.99 -26.03 -20.66
C ASP A 15 -17.33 -27.37 -20.32
N ILE A 16 -16.79 -27.46 -19.11
CA ILE A 16 -16.13 -28.67 -18.58
C ILE A 16 -17.18 -29.62 -17.98
N PHE A 17 -18.18 -29.05 -17.33
CA PHE A 17 -19.32 -29.73 -16.73
C PHE A 17 -20.63 -29.32 -17.39
N THR A 18 -21.62 -30.20 -17.31
CA THR A 18 -22.96 -30.03 -17.87
C THR A 18 -24.00 -29.93 -16.75
N GLU A 19 -25.24 -29.56 -17.07
CA GLU A 19 -26.33 -29.49 -16.09
C GLU A 19 -26.61 -30.81 -15.34
N ASN A 20 -26.13 -31.95 -15.88
CA ASN A 20 -26.24 -33.27 -15.26
C ASN A 20 -25.15 -33.54 -14.21
N ASP A 21 -24.10 -32.72 -14.15
CA ASP A 21 -23.03 -32.85 -13.17
C ASP A 21 -23.42 -32.22 -11.81
N PRO A 22 -22.75 -32.61 -10.71
CA PRO A 22 -22.99 -32.00 -9.39
C PRO A 22 -22.89 -30.46 -9.43
N LYS A 23 -23.91 -29.79 -8.88
CA LYS A 23 -24.04 -28.32 -8.86
C LYS A 23 -22.76 -27.60 -8.39
N GLN A 24 -22.08 -28.15 -7.40
CA GLN A 24 -20.84 -27.60 -6.85
C GLN A 24 -19.69 -27.54 -7.88
N TYR A 25 -19.65 -28.44 -8.86
CA TYR A 25 -18.65 -28.43 -9.95
C TYR A 25 -18.93 -27.30 -10.93
N LEU A 26 -20.20 -27.11 -11.31
CA LEU A 26 -20.66 -26.01 -12.15
C LEU A 26 -20.38 -24.65 -11.48
N GLU A 27 -20.73 -24.51 -10.20
CA GLU A 27 -20.45 -23.28 -9.44
C GLU A 27 -18.95 -22.97 -9.35
N ARG A 28 -18.11 -24.01 -9.19
CA ARG A 28 -16.64 -23.89 -9.14
C ARG A 28 -16.07 -23.46 -10.49
N GLU A 29 -16.56 -24.04 -11.58
CA GLU A 29 -16.17 -23.70 -12.95
C GLU A 29 -16.50 -22.24 -13.27
N GLU A 30 -17.76 -21.84 -13.07
CA GLU A 30 -18.24 -20.47 -13.32
C GLU A 30 -17.46 -19.44 -12.50
N THR A 31 -17.19 -19.78 -11.24
CA THR A 31 -16.37 -18.95 -10.35
C THR A 31 -14.97 -18.73 -10.94
N LEU A 32 -14.26 -19.80 -11.29
CA LEU A 32 -12.92 -19.72 -11.88
C LEU A 32 -12.91 -18.87 -13.17
N LYS A 33 -13.86 -19.12 -14.09
CA LYS A 33 -14.02 -18.35 -15.34
C LYS A 33 -14.23 -16.86 -15.05
N LYS A 34 -15.13 -16.52 -14.12
CA LYS A 34 -15.40 -15.13 -13.70
C LYS A 34 -14.13 -14.43 -13.20
N PHE A 35 -13.32 -15.08 -12.38
CA PHE A 35 -12.13 -14.46 -11.80
C PHE A 35 -10.98 -14.30 -12.79
N ILE A 36 -10.82 -15.24 -13.72
CA ILE A 36 -9.90 -15.08 -14.86
C ILE A 36 -10.28 -13.81 -15.65
N ASN A 37 -11.57 -13.63 -15.97
CA ASN A 37 -12.07 -12.45 -16.68
C ASN A 37 -11.80 -11.14 -15.90
N VAL A 38 -12.02 -11.14 -14.58
CA VAL A 38 -11.71 -9.97 -13.73
C VAL A 38 -10.22 -9.60 -13.80
N CYS A 39 -9.32 -10.58 -13.69
CA CYS A 39 -7.88 -10.33 -13.76
C CYS A 39 -7.46 -9.79 -15.15
N PHE A 40 -8.08 -10.28 -16.21
CA PHE A 40 -7.81 -9.82 -17.57
C PHE A 40 -8.28 -8.36 -17.77
N ASN A 41 -9.48 -8.02 -17.31
CA ASN A 41 -10.01 -6.66 -17.36
C ASN A 41 -9.09 -5.66 -16.63
N HIS A 42 -8.58 -6.03 -15.45
CA HIS A 42 -7.62 -5.19 -14.75
C HIS A 42 -6.27 -5.07 -15.49
N SER A 43 -5.82 -6.13 -16.15
CA SER A 43 -4.62 -6.09 -16.99
C SER A 43 -4.80 -5.14 -18.18
N ILE A 44 -5.95 -5.14 -18.83
CA ILE A 44 -6.28 -4.19 -19.91
C ILE A 44 -6.28 -2.75 -19.38
N GLN A 45 -6.92 -2.50 -18.24
CA GLN A 45 -6.93 -1.17 -17.62
C GLN A 45 -5.51 -0.66 -17.32
N LEU A 46 -4.64 -1.54 -16.81
CA LEU A 46 -3.23 -1.23 -16.55
C LEU A 46 -2.44 -0.83 -17.80
N VAL A 47 -2.80 -1.37 -18.96
CA VAL A 47 -2.18 -1.04 -20.24
C VAL A 47 -2.77 0.23 -20.84
N GLU A 48 -4.09 0.40 -20.80
CA GLU A 48 -4.78 1.47 -21.55
C GLU A 48 -4.92 2.80 -20.80
N MET A 49 -5.35 2.76 -19.53
CA MET A 49 -5.71 3.97 -18.77
C MET A 49 -4.57 4.97 -18.58
N PRO A 50 -3.32 4.54 -18.30
CA PRO A 50 -2.22 5.49 -18.17
C PRO A 50 -2.01 6.38 -19.42
N HIS A 51 -2.32 5.85 -20.61
CA HIS A 51 -2.19 6.58 -21.87
C HIS A 51 -3.41 7.47 -22.19
N LYS A 52 -4.58 7.15 -21.62
CA LYS A 52 -5.83 7.91 -21.80
C LYS A 52 -5.87 9.18 -20.93
N GLU A 53 -5.26 9.15 -19.74
CA GLU A 53 -5.29 10.29 -18.80
C GLU A 53 -4.28 11.42 -19.14
N SER A 54 -3.53 11.33 -20.24
CA SER A 54 -2.52 12.32 -20.69
C SER A 54 -1.38 12.62 -19.70
N GLU A 55 -1.38 11.98 -18.52
CA GLU A 55 -0.30 12.10 -17.54
C GLU A 55 0.94 11.34 -18.00
N LYS A 56 2.09 12.01 -18.00
CA LYS A 56 3.38 11.32 -18.11
C LYS A 56 3.53 10.38 -16.92
N ILE A 57 3.48 9.08 -17.18
CA ILE A 57 3.62 8.04 -16.15
C ILE A 57 5.00 8.18 -15.50
N SER A 58 5.04 8.22 -14.16
CA SER A 58 6.32 8.22 -13.44
C SER A 58 6.99 6.85 -13.51
N PHE A 59 8.33 6.80 -13.39
CA PHE A 59 9.08 5.54 -13.38
C PHE A 59 8.53 4.53 -12.36
N TYR A 60 8.16 4.97 -11.16
CA TYR A 60 7.60 4.10 -10.13
C TYR A 60 6.22 3.54 -10.51
N LYS A 61 5.34 4.37 -11.09
CA LYS A 61 4.05 3.93 -11.61
C LYS A 61 4.26 2.88 -12.71
N GLU A 62 5.19 3.11 -13.63
CA GLU A 62 5.51 2.15 -14.70
C GLU A 62 6.04 0.81 -14.17
N GLN A 63 6.99 0.84 -13.21
CA GLN A 63 7.50 -0.39 -12.59
C GLN A 63 6.42 -1.13 -11.80
N ARG A 64 5.47 -0.42 -11.21
CA ARG A 64 4.34 -1.03 -10.50
C ARG A 64 3.33 -1.65 -11.47
N ILE A 65 3.03 -0.99 -12.60
CA ILE A 65 2.22 -1.55 -13.68
C ILE A 65 2.84 -2.86 -14.17
N LYS A 66 4.14 -2.85 -14.51
CA LYS A 66 4.84 -4.06 -15.01
C LYS A 66 4.78 -5.22 -14.01
N ARG A 67 5.01 -4.96 -12.72
CA ARG A 67 4.90 -5.97 -11.66
C ARG A 67 3.47 -6.49 -11.51
N SER A 68 2.48 -5.60 -11.53
CA SER A 68 1.06 -5.96 -11.40
C SER A 68 0.60 -6.81 -12.60
N LEU A 69 0.99 -6.44 -13.82
CA LEU A 69 0.73 -7.24 -15.03
C LEU A 69 1.35 -8.64 -14.93
N LYS A 70 2.61 -8.74 -14.50
CA LYS A 70 3.26 -10.04 -14.30
C LYS A 70 2.51 -10.90 -13.28
N ARG A 71 2.14 -10.32 -12.14
CA ARG A 71 1.40 -11.00 -11.08
C ARG A 71 0.01 -11.47 -11.51
N LEU A 72 -0.75 -10.59 -12.15
CA LEU A 72 -2.06 -10.95 -12.70
C LEU A 72 -1.92 -12.06 -13.73
N SER A 73 -0.90 -12.00 -14.60
CA SER A 73 -0.60 -13.06 -15.56
C SER A 73 -0.26 -14.39 -14.89
N ASP A 74 0.62 -14.39 -13.88
CA ASP A 74 0.97 -15.57 -13.09
C ASP A 74 -0.25 -16.19 -12.38
N TYR A 75 -1.16 -15.35 -11.88
CA TYR A 75 -2.38 -15.77 -11.21
C TYR A 75 -3.43 -16.29 -12.20
N VAL A 76 -3.60 -15.66 -13.36
CA VAL A 76 -4.43 -16.17 -14.46
C VAL A 76 -3.94 -17.55 -14.90
N GLY A 77 -2.63 -17.73 -15.07
CA GLY A 77 -2.04 -19.04 -15.39
C GLY A 77 -2.36 -20.09 -14.33
N TYR A 78 -2.32 -19.72 -13.04
CA TYR A 78 -2.75 -20.60 -11.96
C TYR A 78 -4.25 -20.93 -12.04
N LEU A 79 -5.13 -19.94 -12.14
CA LEU A 79 -6.59 -20.15 -12.20
C LEU A 79 -6.98 -21.01 -13.41
N ALA A 80 -6.38 -20.76 -14.58
CA ALA A 80 -6.61 -21.57 -15.78
C ALA A 80 -6.11 -23.01 -15.64
N HIS A 81 -5.04 -23.22 -14.86
CA HIS A 81 -4.58 -24.55 -14.49
C HIS A 81 -5.48 -25.23 -13.45
N GLN A 82 -6.22 -24.48 -12.62
CA GLN A 82 -7.25 -25.03 -11.73
C GLN A 82 -8.58 -25.30 -12.47
N LEU A 83 -8.80 -24.61 -13.59
CA LEU A 83 -9.94 -24.82 -14.50
C LEU A 83 -9.70 -26.06 -15.36
N ASP A 84 -9.72 -27.22 -14.71
CA ASP A 84 -9.54 -28.54 -15.31
C ASP A 84 -10.49 -29.54 -14.63
N LYS A 85 -11.03 -30.48 -15.41
CA LYS A 85 -12.06 -31.42 -14.95
C LYS A 85 -11.57 -32.26 -13.78
N GLU A 86 -10.38 -32.87 -13.90
CA GLU A 86 -9.86 -33.79 -12.90
C GLU A 86 -9.58 -33.05 -11.60
N LYS A 87 -9.04 -31.83 -11.69
CA LYS A 87 -8.75 -31.01 -10.53
C LYS A 87 -9.98 -30.49 -9.80
N ILE A 88 -11.01 -30.08 -10.54
CA ILE A 88 -12.27 -29.66 -9.92
C ILE A 88 -12.88 -30.86 -9.20
N VAL A 89 -12.89 -32.04 -9.81
CA VAL A 89 -13.39 -33.26 -9.18
C VAL A 89 -12.55 -33.65 -7.94
N ASP A 90 -11.22 -33.64 -8.05
CA ASP A 90 -10.31 -33.99 -6.94
C ASP A 90 -10.39 -33.01 -5.78
N HIS A 91 -10.62 -31.73 -6.07
CA HIS A 91 -10.84 -30.70 -5.05
C HIS A 91 -12.00 -31.05 -4.12
N PHE A 92 -13.05 -31.72 -4.61
CA PHE A 92 -14.20 -32.14 -3.82
C PHE A 92 -14.08 -33.59 -3.29
N LYS A 93 -13.38 -34.49 -3.99
CA LYS A 93 -13.16 -35.88 -3.53
C LYS A 93 -12.26 -35.97 -2.29
N ASN A 94 -11.28 -35.07 -2.18
CA ASN A 94 -10.33 -35.06 -1.07
C ASN A 94 -10.81 -34.25 0.14
N GLN A 95 -12.06 -33.77 0.14
CA GLN A 95 -12.67 -33.09 1.28
C GLN A 95 -13.27 -34.14 2.22
N GLY A 96 -12.65 -34.34 3.39
CA GLY A 96 -13.31 -35.02 4.50
C GLY A 96 -14.53 -34.23 5.01
N ILE A 97 -15.16 -34.72 6.08
CA ILE A 97 -16.44 -34.26 6.69
C ILE A 97 -16.53 -32.74 7.02
N ILE A 98 -15.45 -31.98 6.87
CA ILE A 98 -15.42 -30.54 7.10
C ILE A 98 -15.42 -29.82 5.74
N PRO A 99 -16.48 -29.05 5.41
CA PRO A 99 -16.51 -28.25 4.19
C PRO A 99 -15.49 -27.12 4.32
N ILE A 100 -14.39 -27.20 3.59
CA ILE A 100 -13.53 -26.03 3.39
C ILE A 100 -14.19 -25.21 2.29
N SER A 101 -14.31 -23.91 2.55
CA SER A 101 -14.91 -22.92 1.67
C SER A 101 -14.51 -23.11 0.21
N ASN A 102 -15.47 -22.85 -0.67
CA ASN A 102 -15.27 -22.41 -2.05
C ASN A 102 -13.92 -21.71 -2.20
N LEU A 103 -13.14 -22.03 -3.23
CA LEU A 103 -11.92 -21.29 -3.61
C LEU A 103 -11.90 -19.89 -3.01
N ASP A 104 -11.08 -19.67 -1.99
CA ASP A 104 -10.90 -18.32 -1.48
C ASP A 104 -10.03 -17.60 -2.49
N ILE A 105 -10.67 -17.03 -3.54
CA ILE A 105 -9.97 -16.14 -4.44
C ILE A 105 -9.39 -15.02 -3.58
N ASP A 106 -8.10 -14.81 -3.73
CA ASP A 106 -7.40 -13.70 -3.10
C ASP A 106 -7.86 -12.37 -3.70
N THR A 107 -9.00 -11.89 -3.20
CA THR A 107 -9.66 -10.67 -3.66
C THR A 107 -8.73 -9.49 -3.36
N SER A 108 -8.06 -9.49 -2.21
CA SER A 108 -7.03 -8.52 -1.83
C SER A 108 -5.87 -8.46 -2.83
N PHE A 109 -5.43 -9.61 -3.36
CA PHE A 109 -4.44 -9.64 -4.43
C PHE A 109 -4.95 -9.00 -5.72
N ILE A 110 -6.17 -9.31 -6.16
CA ILE A 110 -6.75 -8.71 -7.38
C ILE A 110 -6.86 -7.19 -7.22
N ILE A 111 -7.35 -6.76 -6.06
CA ILE A 111 -7.47 -5.37 -5.60
C ILE A 111 -6.11 -4.68 -5.69
N ALA A 112 -5.09 -5.22 -5.00
CA ALA A 112 -3.75 -4.63 -4.96
C ALA A 112 -3.05 -4.54 -6.31
N ASN A 113 -3.40 -5.43 -7.24
CA ASN A 113 -2.83 -5.48 -8.58
C ASN A 113 -3.72 -4.85 -9.66
N SER A 114 -4.86 -4.22 -9.34
CA SER A 114 -5.65 -3.50 -10.36
C SER A 114 -5.00 -2.17 -10.77
N TYR A 115 -5.53 -1.47 -11.79
CA TYR A 115 -5.05 -0.11 -12.14
C TYR A 115 -5.29 0.87 -11.00
N TYR A 116 -6.54 1.05 -10.60
CA TYR A 116 -6.91 1.93 -9.50
C TYR A 116 -6.43 1.41 -8.15
N GLY A 117 -6.30 0.08 -8.06
CA GLY A 117 -5.17 -0.66 -7.50
C GLY A 117 -3.84 0.07 -7.44
N SER A 118 -2.83 -0.57 -7.98
CA SER A 118 -1.48 -0.06 -8.15
C SER A 118 -1.26 1.48 -8.24
N ILE A 119 -2.09 2.25 -8.94
CA ILE A 119 -1.86 3.68 -9.24
C ILE A 119 -2.56 4.65 -8.30
N LYS A 120 -3.79 4.38 -7.81
CA LYS A 120 -4.37 5.18 -6.69
C LYS A 120 -3.96 4.63 -5.32
N TYR A 121 -3.20 3.52 -5.27
CA TYR A 121 -2.82 2.80 -4.05
C TYR A 121 -1.67 3.37 -3.23
N ASP A 122 -1.19 4.58 -3.50
CA ASP A 122 -0.28 5.26 -2.55
C ASP A 122 -0.98 5.70 -1.25
N LEU A 123 -2.10 5.06 -0.91
CA LEU A 123 -2.89 5.22 0.31
C LEU A 123 -3.07 3.92 1.09
N PHE A 124 -2.70 2.75 0.56
CA PHE A 124 -2.97 1.47 1.24
C PHE A 124 -2.04 1.21 2.42
N TRP A 125 -0.98 2.02 2.56
CA TRP A 125 -0.18 2.06 3.77
C TRP A 125 -0.89 2.82 4.91
N ILE A 126 -1.98 3.54 4.63
CA ILE A 126 -2.73 4.29 5.63
C ILE A 126 -3.59 3.33 6.45
N ASP A 127 -3.17 3.07 7.68
CA ASP A 127 -3.83 2.10 8.57
C ASP A 127 -5.26 2.50 8.95
N ASN A 128 -5.60 3.79 8.94
CA ASN A 128 -6.93 4.28 9.31
C ASN A 128 -7.93 4.31 8.12
N LEU A 129 -7.53 3.87 6.93
CA LEU A 129 -8.42 3.73 5.77
C LEU A 129 -9.36 2.53 5.97
N ARG A 130 -10.67 2.74 5.80
CA ARG A 130 -11.63 1.64 5.93
C ARG A 130 -11.47 0.66 4.77
N TYR A 131 -11.55 -0.65 5.07
CA TYR A 131 -11.47 -1.70 4.05
C TYR A 131 -12.46 -1.49 2.90
N TYR A 132 -13.71 -1.11 3.21
CA TYR A 132 -14.73 -0.81 2.20
C TYR A 132 -14.33 0.33 1.25
N ASP A 133 -13.69 1.37 1.76
CA ASP A 133 -13.23 2.48 0.93
C ASP A 133 -12.00 2.10 0.10
N ALA A 134 -11.12 1.27 0.66
CA ALA A 134 -10.06 0.59 -0.08
C ALA A 134 -10.61 -0.22 -1.28
N LEU A 135 -11.72 -0.97 -1.09
CA LEU A 135 -12.41 -1.67 -2.17
C LEU A 135 -12.95 -0.72 -3.24
N ASN A 136 -13.58 0.38 -2.81
CA ASN A 136 -14.14 1.37 -3.74
C ASN A 136 -13.02 2.06 -4.54
N ILE A 137 -11.87 2.36 -3.93
CA ILE A 137 -10.69 2.88 -4.63
C ILE A 137 -10.23 1.87 -5.68
N ALA A 138 -10.09 0.60 -5.32
CA ALA A 138 -9.67 -0.48 -6.21
C ALA A 138 -10.55 -0.65 -7.46
N THR A 139 -11.83 -0.34 -7.32
CA THR A 139 -12.88 -0.53 -8.34
C THR A 139 -13.27 0.77 -9.05
N ASN A 140 -12.56 1.88 -8.81
CA ASN A 140 -12.87 3.21 -9.33
C ASN A 140 -14.22 3.79 -8.90
N ASN A 141 -14.81 3.26 -7.83
CA ASN A 141 -16.07 3.73 -7.26
C ASN A 141 -15.86 4.74 -6.12
N PHE A 142 -14.66 5.29 -6.00
CA PHE A 142 -14.28 6.23 -4.94
C PHE A 142 -13.70 7.52 -5.52
N LYS A 143 -14.18 8.65 -5.02
CA LYS A 143 -13.64 9.98 -5.36
C LYS A 143 -12.59 10.34 -4.31
N ILE A 144 -11.41 10.77 -4.74
CA ILE A 144 -10.29 11.03 -3.83
C ILE A 144 -10.63 12.11 -2.79
N GLU A 145 -11.50 13.05 -3.15
CA GLU A 145 -12.00 14.11 -2.28
C GLU A 145 -12.77 13.56 -1.06
N ASP A 146 -13.37 12.37 -1.17
CA ASP A 146 -14.13 11.75 -0.08
C ASP A 146 -13.21 11.35 1.09
N LEU A 147 -11.89 11.25 0.88
CA LEU A 147 -10.92 11.09 1.96
C LEU A 147 -10.92 12.24 2.97
N SER A 148 -11.41 13.42 2.57
CA SER A 148 -11.52 14.58 3.48
C SER A 148 -12.40 14.25 4.71
N SER A 149 -13.31 13.29 4.59
CA SER A 149 -14.15 12.82 5.71
C SER A 149 -13.37 12.21 6.88
N TYR A 150 -12.13 11.74 6.65
CA TYR A 150 -11.25 11.17 7.67
C TYR A 150 -10.38 12.19 8.39
N LEU A 151 -10.30 13.42 7.86
CA LEU A 151 -9.45 14.46 8.38
C LEU A 151 -9.74 14.81 9.86
N PRO A 152 -11.01 14.92 10.32
CA PRO A 152 -11.29 15.24 11.72
C PRO A 152 -10.72 14.20 12.70
N ASP A 153 -10.84 12.91 12.39
CA ASP A 153 -10.35 11.83 13.23
C ASP A 153 -8.82 11.80 13.25
N SER A 154 -8.19 11.98 12.08
CA SER A 154 -6.73 12.05 11.95
C SER A 154 -6.15 13.25 12.72
N TYR A 155 -6.83 14.40 12.67
CA TYR A 155 -6.45 15.57 13.47
C TYR A 155 -6.61 15.32 14.96
N SER A 156 -7.72 14.70 15.38
CA SER A 156 -7.96 14.32 16.78
C SER A 156 -6.86 13.41 17.30
N GLN A 157 -6.49 12.39 16.53
CA GLN A 157 -5.40 11.46 16.84
C GLN A 157 -4.06 12.19 16.96
N PHE A 158 -3.76 13.11 16.04
CA PHE A 158 -2.56 13.95 16.15
C PHE A 158 -2.55 14.78 17.44
N LYS A 159 -3.64 15.52 17.71
CA LYS A 159 -3.73 16.45 18.83
C LYS A 159 -3.68 15.75 20.18
N ASN A 160 -4.34 14.60 20.30
CA ASN A 160 -4.57 13.93 21.59
C ASN A 160 -3.56 12.82 21.90
N THR A 161 -2.93 12.25 20.87
CA THR A 161 -2.01 11.10 21.03
C THR A 161 -0.59 11.46 20.61
N ILE A 162 -0.40 11.83 19.35
CA ILE A 162 0.93 12.00 18.73
C ILE A 162 1.66 13.22 19.32
N LEU A 163 1.00 14.38 19.34
CA LEU A 163 1.58 15.62 19.84
C LEU A 163 2.01 15.52 21.31
N PRO A 164 1.18 15.01 22.25
CA PRO A 164 1.60 14.80 23.63
C PRO A 164 2.78 13.84 23.77
N TYR A 165 2.85 12.79 22.96
CA TYR A 165 3.98 11.86 22.97
C TYR A 165 5.28 12.52 22.50
N PHE A 166 5.28 13.15 21.31
CA PHE A 166 6.46 13.82 20.77
C PHE A 166 6.95 14.97 21.67
N LYS A 167 6.05 15.70 22.34
CA LYS A 167 6.44 16.74 23.30
C LYS A 167 7.20 16.22 24.52
N LYS A 168 7.01 14.95 24.91
CA LYS A 168 7.70 14.34 26.06
C LYS A 168 9.12 13.87 25.70
N LEU A 169 9.42 13.67 24.42
CA LEU A 169 10.71 13.18 23.97
C LEU A 169 11.71 14.31 23.86
N GLU A 170 12.79 14.24 24.64
CA GLU A 170 13.85 15.26 24.64
C GLU A 170 14.54 15.38 23.26
N LEU A 171 14.70 14.25 22.55
CA LEU A 171 15.23 14.20 21.19
C LEU A 171 14.43 15.08 20.21
N LEU A 172 13.14 15.31 20.45
CA LEU A 172 12.25 16.04 19.56
C LEU A 172 11.91 17.45 20.05
N LYS A 173 12.65 17.99 21.03
CA LYS A 173 12.35 19.30 21.64
C LYS A 173 12.26 20.45 20.63
N ASN A 174 13.08 20.43 19.59
CA ASN A 174 13.14 21.48 18.57
C ASN A 174 11.88 21.52 17.69
N PHE A 175 11.10 20.44 17.63
CA PHE A 175 9.87 20.36 16.84
C PHE A 175 8.63 20.81 17.62
N LYS A 176 8.73 21.03 18.94
CA LYS A 176 7.57 21.38 19.79
C LYS A 176 6.80 22.60 19.27
N GLY A 177 7.51 23.64 18.85
CA GLY A 177 6.90 24.85 18.29
C GLY A 177 6.15 24.57 16.99
N THR A 178 6.81 23.91 16.05
CA THR A 178 6.24 23.54 14.74
C THR A 178 5.00 22.64 14.90
N LEU A 179 5.06 21.63 15.77
CA LEU A 179 3.94 20.72 16.01
C LEU A 179 2.73 21.43 16.65
N LEU A 180 2.95 22.42 17.51
CA LEU A 180 1.86 23.27 18.03
C LEU A 180 1.28 24.18 16.95
N GLU A 181 2.12 24.66 16.04
CA GLU A 181 1.69 25.52 14.93
C GLU A 181 0.82 24.75 13.90
N ILE A 182 1.04 23.44 13.74
CA ILE A 182 0.15 22.57 12.96
C ILE A 182 -1.28 22.63 13.52
N CYS A 183 -1.47 22.55 14.84
CA CYS A 183 -2.80 22.67 15.45
C CYS A 183 -3.45 24.02 15.15
N LYS A 184 -2.72 25.12 15.33
CA LYS A 184 -3.26 26.47 15.08
C LYS A 184 -3.66 26.65 13.62
N THR A 185 -2.77 26.27 12.71
CA THR A 185 -3.01 26.41 11.26
C THR A 185 -4.18 25.53 10.79
N TYR A 186 -4.36 24.35 11.36
CA TYR A 186 -5.56 23.53 11.13
C TYR A 186 -6.83 24.21 11.66
N GLU A 187 -6.82 24.71 12.90
CA GLU A 187 -7.99 25.32 13.56
C GLU A 187 -8.50 26.57 12.84
N ILE A 188 -7.60 27.36 12.24
CA ILE A 188 -7.95 28.53 11.41
C ILE A 188 -8.18 28.17 9.93
N LYS A 189 -8.17 26.88 9.57
CA LYS A 189 -8.32 26.35 8.20
C LYS A 189 -7.26 26.86 7.20
N SER A 190 -6.07 27.18 7.68
CA SER A 190 -4.90 27.49 6.86
C SER A 190 -4.21 26.19 6.42
N TYR A 191 -4.91 25.44 5.57
CA TYR A 191 -4.53 24.08 5.18
C TYR A 191 -3.20 23.99 4.43
N ARG A 192 -2.86 25.01 3.62
CA ARG A 192 -1.55 25.06 2.94
C ARG A 192 -0.38 25.16 3.91
N ALA A 193 -0.52 26.04 4.90
CA ALA A 193 0.48 26.20 5.95
C ALA A 193 0.57 24.94 6.82
N CYS A 194 -0.59 24.37 7.18
CA CYS A 194 -0.66 23.12 7.93
C CYS A 194 0.08 21.97 7.20
N ASN A 195 -0.19 21.77 5.91
CA ASN A 195 0.51 20.76 5.09
C ASN A 195 2.04 20.97 5.09
N LEU A 196 2.50 22.21 4.85
CA LEU A 196 3.93 22.51 4.82
C LEU A 196 4.59 22.21 6.17
N LEU A 197 3.93 22.57 7.27
CA LEU A 197 4.42 22.31 8.63
C LEU A 197 4.45 20.81 8.95
N ILE A 198 3.47 20.02 8.50
CA ILE A 198 3.48 18.57 8.68
C ILE A 198 4.65 17.94 7.91
N LEU A 199 4.83 18.28 6.63
CA LEU A 199 5.90 17.73 5.78
C LEU A 199 7.28 18.03 6.35
N THR A 200 7.53 19.29 6.73
CA THR A 200 8.80 19.71 7.34
C THR A 200 9.04 19.06 8.70
N SER A 201 7.98 18.88 9.50
CA SER A 201 8.07 18.18 10.79
C SER A 201 8.42 16.71 10.60
N ILE A 202 7.76 16.00 9.69
CA ILE A 202 8.06 14.61 9.37
C ILE A 202 9.52 14.46 8.92
N GLU A 203 9.99 15.28 7.98
CA GLU A 203 11.38 15.17 7.51
C GLU A 203 12.38 15.35 8.68
N GLY A 204 12.16 16.36 9.52
CA GLY A 204 13.00 16.58 10.68
C GLY A 204 12.96 15.45 11.70
N ILE A 205 11.77 14.95 12.04
CA ILE A 205 11.57 13.87 13.01
C ILE A 205 12.21 12.57 12.51
N VAL A 206 12.04 12.23 11.22
CA VAL A 206 12.65 11.02 10.63
C VAL A 206 14.18 11.12 10.61
N ARG A 207 14.75 12.31 10.34
CA ARG A 207 16.20 12.53 10.45
C ARG A 207 16.70 12.39 11.88
N THR A 208 15.98 12.91 12.87
CA THR A 208 16.32 12.71 14.28
C THR A 208 16.26 11.24 14.67
N LEU A 209 15.23 10.51 14.23
CA LEU A 209 15.14 9.07 14.44
C LEU A 209 16.30 8.32 13.78
N GLY A 210 16.63 8.67 12.54
CA GLY A 210 17.74 8.06 11.82
C GLY A 210 19.08 8.27 12.51
N GLN A 211 19.35 9.46 13.04
CA GLN A 211 20.54 9.71 13.86
C GLN A 211 20.59 8.79 15.07
N TYR A 212 19.50 8.71 15.82
CA TYR A 212 19.38 7.82 16.96
C TYR A 212 19.64 6.36 16.58
N LEU A 213 19.14 5.91 15.43
CA LEU A 213 19.33 4.55 14.95
C LEU A 213 20.72 4.26 14.42
N ILE A 214 21.43 5.24 13.82
CA ILE A 214 22.84 5.08 13.43
C ILE A 214 23.66 4.67 14.66
N ASP A 215 23.46 5.37 15.79
CA ASP A 215 24.16 5.08 17.04
C ASP A 215 23.74 3.71 17.59
N LYS A 216 22.43 3.42 17.65
CA LYS A 216 21.91 2.16 18.22
C LYS A 216 22.23 0.93 17.40
N GLN A 217 22.30 1.07 16.07
CA GLN A 217 22.65 -0.02 15.17
C GLN A 217 24.16 -0.13 14.92
N ASN A 218 24.98 0.76 15.50
CA ASN A 218 26.42 0.89 15.25
C ASN A 218 26.73 0.92 13.73
N LEU A 219 26.13 1.87 13.02
CA LEU A 219 26.38 2.07 11.59
C LEU A 219 27.56 3.03 11.41
N GLU A 220 28.61 2.59 10.71
CA GLU A 220 29.77 3.43 10.38
C GLU A 220 29.45 4.32 9.16
N ILE A 221 28.88 5.49 9.42
CA ILE A 221 28.44 6.42 8.37
C ILE A 221 28.88 7.84 8.70
N ASP A 222 29.48 8.49 7.71
CA ASP A 222 29.75 9.93 7.77
C ASP A 222 28.52 10.72 7.34
N LEU A 223 27.88 11.38 8.30
CA LEU A 223 26.72 12.24 8.06
C LEU A 223 27.07 13.57 7.38
N ASN A 224 28.35 13.89 7.23
CA ASN A 224 28.80 15.01 6.41
C ASN A 224 28.67 14.73 4.90
N GLN A 225 28.38 13.48 4.51
CA GLN A 225 27.95 13.19 3.14
C GLN A 225 26.62 13.91 2.85
N GLU A 226 26.48 14.47 1.65
CA GLU A 226 25.29 15.23 1.25
C GLU A 226 24.02 14.35 1.22
N PHE A 227 23.30 14.32 2.34
CA PHE A 227 21.92 13.84 2.45
C PHE A 227 20.93 14.99 2.27
N ASN A 228 21.01 15.67 1.13
CA ASN A 228 20.25 16.89 0.79
C ASN A 228 18.73 16.66 0.68
N SER A 229 18.27 15.41 0.78
CA SER A 229 16.85 15.05 0.78
C SER A 229 16.57 13.84 1.67
N LEU A 230 15.34 13.75 2.20
CA LEU A 230 14.86 12.57 2.93
C LEU A 230 15.01 11.28 2.11
N ASP A 231 14.83 11.37 0.78
CA ASP A 231 15.07 10.27 -0.16
C ASP A 231 16.50 9.73 -0.11
N SER A 232 17.48 10.62 -0.21
CA SER A 232 18.89 10.25 -0.13
C SER A 232 19.25 9.69 1.24
N TYR A 233 18.69 10.27 2.30
CA TYR A 233 18.89 9.87 3.69
C TYR A 233 18.41 8.44 3.94
N LEU A 234 17.16 8.14 3.58
CA LEU A 234 16.61 6.80 3.76
C LEU A 234 17.31 5.76 2.87
N ARG A 235 17.73 6.10 1.65
CA ARG A 235 18.26 5.13 0.68
C ARG A 235 19.72 4.77 0.90
N LYS A 236 20.58 5.75 1.15
CA LYS A 236 22.03 5.58 1.14
C LYS A 236 22.57 5.00 2.45
N ILE A 237 21.83 5.17 3.55
CA ILE A 237 22.21 4.59 4.84
C ILE A 237 21.88 3.09 4.85
N PRO A 238 22.86 2.20 5.16
CA PRO A 238 22.66 0.75 5.26
C PRO A 238 21.92 0.34 6.55
N TRP A 239 20.65 0.74 6.69
CA TRP A 239 19.81 0.38 7.84
C TRP A 239 19.73 -1.14 8.03
N LYS A 240 19.96 -1.61 9.26
CA LYS A 240 19.80 -3.03 9.61
C LYS A 240 18.31 -3.40 9.68
N PRO A 241 17.91 -4.60 9.25
CA PRO A 241 16.54 -5.08 9.43
C PRO A 241 16.27 -5.40 10.91
N ASP A 242 15.49 -4.54 11.56
CA ASP A 242 15.24 -4.60 13.00
C ASP A 242 13.85 -4.07 13.38
N TYR A 243 12.94 -3.92 12.43
CA TYR A 243 11.54 -3.59 12.67
C TYR A 243 10.67 -4.80 12.34
N GLU A 244 10.01 -5.35 13.35
CA GLU A 244 9.12 -6.49 13.17
C GLU A 244 7.79 -6.06 12.55
N ILE A 245 7.39 -6.70 11.46
CA ILE A 245 6.14 -6.41 10.76
C ILE A 245 5.47 -7.69 10.27
N SER A 246 4.14 -7.69 10.24
CA SER A 246 3.37 -8.77 9.62
C SER A 246 3.48 -8.74 8.08
N ASP A 247 3.42 -9.91 7.46
CA ASP A 247 3.41 -10.07 6.01
C ASP A 247 2.35 -9.19 5.33
N THR A 248 1.13 -9.15 5.89
CA THR A 248 0.04 -8.30 5.37
C THR A 248 0.40 -6.82 5.36
N LYS A 249 0.90 -6.27 6.49
CA LYS A 249 1.24 -4.84 6.57
C LYS A 249 2.43 -4.51 5.66
N TYR A 250 3.41 -5.41 5.56
CA TYR A 250 4.50 -5.25 4.60
C TYR A 250 4.03 -5.18 3.15
N LYS A 251 3.13 -6.08 2.74
CA LYS A 251 2.58 -6.09 1.38
C LYS A 251 1.82 -4.80 1.07
N PHE A 252 1.07 -4.26 2.03
CA PHE A 252 0.42 -2.96 1.88
C PHE A 252 1.42 -1.80 1.74
N LEU A 253 2.47 -1.76 2.57
CA LEU A 253 3.52 -0.71 2.52
C LEU A 253 4.30 -0.72 1.20
N THR A 254 4.70 -1.90 0.75
CA THR A 254 5.59 -2.07 -0.40
C THR A 254 4.86 -2.22 -1.72
N GLY A 255 3.55 -2.52 -1.67
CA GLY A 255 2.79 -2.96 -2.83
C GLY A 255 3.24 -4.33 -3.36
N ASP A 256 4.01 -5.09 -2.57
CA ASP A 256 4.66 -6.33 -2.99
C ASP A 256 3.77 -7.55 -2.73
N TRP A 257 2.61 -7.59 -3.37
CA TRP A 257 1.64 -8.67 -3.26
C TRP A 257 2.01 -9.86 -4.14
N ASP A 258 2.82 -10.77 -3.63
CA ASP A 258 3.09 -12.02 -4.34
C ASP A 258 1.98 -13.05 -4.09
N PHE A 259 1.51 -13.65 -5.19
CA PHE A 259 0.60 -14.79 -5.17
C PHE A 259 1.36 -16.01 -4.63
N ARG A 260 0.96 -16.52 -3.45
CA ARG A 260 1.55 -17.74 -2.87
C ARG A 260 0.71 -18.95 -3.27
N ARG A 261 1.34 -19.89 -4.00
CA ARG A 261 0.69 -21.09 -4.54
C ARG A 261 0.37 -22.16 -3.50
N ASP A 262 1.11 -22.21 -2.40
CA ASP A 262 1.05 -23.31 -1.45
C ASP A 262 1.03 -22.79 0.00
N ASN A 263 0.06 -23.32 0.75
CA ASN A 263 -0.12 -23.25 2.19
C ASN A 263 -0.41 -21.88 2.82
N ILE A 264 -1.45 -21.90 3.65
CA ILE A 264 -1.66 -20.99 4.78
C ILE A 264 -0.46 -21.17 5.72
N GLU A 265 0.71 -20.67 5.34
CA GLU A 265 1.74 -20.44 6.34
C GLU A 265 1.15 -19.45 7.35
N PRO A 266 1.27 -19.71 8.66
CA PRO A 266 0.79 -18.77 9.67
C PRO A 266 1.38 -17.39 9.37
N LEU A 267 0.60 -16.33 9.57
CA LEU A 267 1.03 -14.93 9.41
C LEU A 267 2.47 -14.77 9.91
N LYS A 268 3.43 -14.74 8.99
CA LYS A 268 4.85 -14.64 9.35
C LYS A 268 5.14 -13.18 9.62
N ASN A 269 5.72 -12.93 10.78
CA ASN A 269 6.41 -11.68 11.01
C ASN A 269 7.82 -11.79 10.44
N PHE A 270 8.32 -10.70 9.89
CA PHE A 270 9.72 -10.58 9.50
C PHE A 270 10.25 -9.20 9.82
N ASN A 271 11.57 -9.09 9.84
CA ASN A 271 12.25 -7.84 10.12
C ASN A 271 12.49 -7.07 8.84
N ILE A 272 12.05 -5.82 8.82
CA ILE A 272 12.38 -4.84 7.81
C ILE A 272 13.24 -3.74 8.41
N ASN A 273 13.84 -2.91 7.57
CA ASN A 273 14.63 -1.76 8.01
C ASN A 273 13.85 -0.44 7.89
N LEU A 274 14.41 0.65 8.44
CA LEU A 274 13.80 1.98 8.43
C LEU A 274 13.40 2.45 7.02
N LYS A 275 14.28 2.22 6.03
CA LYS A 275 14.02 2.54 4.63
C LYS A 275 12.76 1.84 4.13
N GLN A 276 12.65 0.53 4.35
CA GLN A 276 11.50 -0.25 3.90
C GLN A 276 10.20 0.22 4.58
N ARG A 277 10.26 0.55 5.88
CA ARG A 277 9.10 1.02 6.63
C ARG A 277 8.57 2.36 6.12
N LEU A 278 9.46 3.31 5.85
CA LEU A 278 9.11 4.69 5.50
C LEU A 278 9.29 5.00 4.00
N ASP A 279 9.38 3.99 3.13
CA ASP A 279 9.64 4.17 1.70
C ASP A 279 8.54 4.99 1.00
N PHE A 280 7.30 4.89 1.49
CA PHE A 280 6.16 5.64 0.97
C PHE A 280 6.36 7.16 1.07
N LEU A 281 7.06 7.66 2.11
CA LEU A 281 7.36 9.09 2.27
C LEU A 281 8.15 9.64 1.09
N ARG A 282 9.03 8.84 0.48
CA ARG A 282 9.86 9.27 -0.66
C ARG A 282 9.02 9.59 -1.89
N ARG A 283 7.93 8.85 -2.10
CA ARG A 283 6.99 9.05 -3.20
C ARG A 283 6.10 10.27 -2.91
N ARG A 284 5.48 10.27 -1.73
CA ARG A 284 4.56 11.34 -1.30
C ARG A 284 5.23 12.70 -1.22
N PHE A 285 6.40 12.80 -0.59
CA PHE A 285 7.05 14.09 -0.37
C PHE A 285 7.56 14.70 -1.68
N LYS A 286 7.86 13.85 -2.67
CA LYS A 286 8.16 14.34 -4.01
C LYS A 286 6.92 14.98 -4.63
N GLU A 287 5.78 14.30 -4.61
CA GLU A 287 4.52 14.81 -5.16
C GLU A 287 4.08 16.11 -4.46
N ASP A 288 4.07 16.13 -3.13
CA ASP A 288 3.69 17.32 -2.36
C ASP A 288 4.65 18.49 -2.61
N ARG A 289 5.96 18.24 -2.71
CA ARG A 289 6.95 19.28 -3.04
C ARG A 289 6.77 19.79 -4.46
N ASP A 290 6.54 18.91 -5.44
CA ASP A 290 6.32 19.30 -6.83
C ASP A 290 5.04 20.16 -6.91
N MET A 291 3.99 19.84 -6.12
CA MET A 291 2.81 20.70 -5.98
C MET A 291 3.10 22.06 -5.32
N ILE A 292 3.95 22.11 -4.30
CA ILE A 292 4.35 23.37 -3.64
C ILE A 292 5.14 24.26 -4.60
N LEU A 293 6.05 23.68 -5.40
CA LEU A 293 6.96 24.43 -6.27
C LEU A 293 6.37 24.76 -7.64
N HIS A 294 5.52 23.88 -8.17
CA HIS A 294 5.08 23.92 -9.56
C HIS A 294 3.56 23.75 -9.73
N GLY A 295 2.84 23.40 -8.67
CA GLY A 295 1.39 23.20 -8.72
C GLY A 295 0.63 24.50 -8.90
N LEU A 296 -0.56 24.40 -9.50
CA LEU A 296 -1.51 25.51 -9.52
C LEU A 296 -2.02 25.79 -8.11
N GLU A 297 -2.25 27.07 -7.82
CA GLU A 297 -2.68 27.52 -6.50
C GLU A 297 -3.99 26.82 -6.04
N SER A 298 -4.88 26.44 -6.96
CA SER A 298 -6.13 25.72 -6.69
C SER A 298 -5.95 24.26 -6.25
N ASP A 299 -4.79 23.65 -6.51
CA ASP A 299 -4.60 22.21 -6.29
C ASP A 299 -3.94 21.89 -4.96
N TYR A 300 -3.13 22.80 -4.41
CA TYR A 300 -2.46 22.59 -3.13
C TYR A 300 -3.29 23.06 -1.93
N GLY A 301 -3.32 22.24 -0.87
CA GLY A 301 -4.03 22.55 0.38
C GLY A 301 -5.46 22.01 0.49
N LYS A 302 -5.86 21.08 -0.38
CA LYS A 302 -7.14 20.34 -0.24
C LYS A 302 -7.16 19.51 1.06
N GLU A 303 -8.33 19.36 1.67
CA GLU A 303 -8.51 18.64 2.94
C GLU A 303 -8.01 17.20 2.89
N TRP A 304 -8.28 16.49 1.79
CA TRP A 304 -7.77 15.13 1.61
C TRP A 304 -6.24 15.05 1.59
N HIS A 305 -5.51 16.09 1.15
CA HIS A 305 -4.05 16.11 1.27
C HIS A 305 -3.62 16.17 2.74
N LEU A 306 -4.32 16.95 3.57
CA LEU A 306 -4.04 17.02 5.01
C LEU A 306 -4.28 15.67 5.66
N PHE A 307 -5.36 14.98 5.31
CA PHE A 307 -5.64 13.65 5.82
C PHE A 307 -4.46 12.70 5.55
N VAL A 308 -3.96 12.67 4.31
CA VAL A 308 -2.83 11.81 3.97
C VAL A 308 -1.55 12.22 4.71
N ASN A 309 -1.30 13.52 4.88
CA ASN A 309 -0.13 14.01 5.59
C ASN A 309 -0.20 13.75 7.11
N PHE A 310 -1.38 13.84 7.72
CA PHE A 310 -1.57 13.40 9.11
C PHE A 310 -1.37 11.90 9.26
N SER A 311 -1.87 11.10 8.32
CA SER A 311 -1.65 9.64 8.31
C SER A 311 -0.15 9.30 8.19
N ALA A 312 0.60 10.07 7.39
CA ALA A 312 2.05 9.90 7.28
C ALA A 312 2.77 10.23 8.60
N LEU A 313 2.30 11.26 9.31
CA LEU A 313 2.83 11.62 10.63
C LEU A 313 2.50 10.57 11.69
N GLU A 314 1.32 9.94 11.61
CA GLU A 314 0.93 8.81 12.46
C GLU A 314 1.84 7.60 12.26
N GLU A 315 2.11 7.24 11.01
CA GLU A 315 3.03 6.15 10.67
C GLU A 315 4.48 6.43 11.15
N VAL A 316 4.93 7.69 11.06
CA VAL A 316 6.21 8.12 11.65
C VAL A 316 6.19 8.03 13.17
N TYR A 317 5.07 8.37 13.81
CA TYR A 317 4.87 8.20 15.26
C TYR A 317 4.97 6.73 15.67
N GLU A 318 4.27 5.81 15.00
CA GLU A 318 4.34 4.37 15.31
C GLU A 318 5.78 3.84 15.15
N THR A 319 6.45 4.26 14.09
CA THR A 319 7.84 3.89 13.83
C THR A 319 8.77 4.40 14.94
N PHE A 320 8.60 5.65 15.36
CA PHE A 320 9.37 6.24 16.46
C PHE A 320 9.09 5.50 17.77
N GLU A 321 7.83 5.26 18.08
CA GLU A 321 7.40 4.59 19.32
C GLU A 321 7.99 3.17 19.42
N TYR A 322 7.96 2.42 18.32
CA TYR A 322 8.58 1.10 18.22
C TYR A 322 10.06 1.15 18.60
N TYR A 323 10.85 2.02 17.98
CA TYR A 323 12.29 2.08 18.22
C TYR A 323 12.63 2.60 19.61
N MET A 324 11.86 3.56 20.13
CA MET A 324 12.00 4.01 21.52
C MET A 324 11.69 2.90 22.52
N LYS A 325 10.77 1.98 22.22
CA LYS A 325 10.51 0.80 23.07
C LYS A 325 11.61 -0.25 22.93
N LYS A 326 12.10 -0.48 21.71
CA LYS A 326 13.09 -1.52 21.40
C LYS A 326 14.48 -1.22 21.97
N TYR A 327 14.90 0.04 21.94
CA TYR A 327 16.27 0.47 22.30
C TYR A 327 16.36 1.27 23.61
N LYS A 328 15.27 1.28 24.38
CA LYS A 328 15.25 1.61 25.81
C LYS A 328 16.05 0.56 26.57
#